data_AF-A0A2S7WLZ0-F1
#
_entry.id   AF-A0A2S7WLZ0-F1
#
_cell.length_a   1.000
_cell.length_b   1.000
_cell.length_c   1.000
_cell.angle_alpha   90.00
_cell.angle_beta   90.00
_cell.angle_gamma   90.00
#
_symmetry.space_group_name_H-M   'P 1'
#
loop_
_entity.id
_entity.type
_entity.pdbx_description
1 polymer ?
#
loop_
_entity_poly.entity_id
_entity_poly.type
_entity_poly.pdbx_seq_one_letter_code
_entity_poly.pdbx_strand_id
1 'polypeptide(L)'
;MKKTQIFNKTVTRIFNTINYIDENLDKKLSLGNVSQKAYFSPFHFQQAWEYSFVWMTENGYKKSTLNPFEIYYNDASNHPENKFIVGLCIPIL
;
A
#
# COMPACT_ATOMS: atom_id res chain seq x y z
N MET A 1 32.53 -2.68 20.37
CA MET A 1 31.49 -2.92 19.35
C MET A 1 30.12 -2.82 20.00
N LYS A 2 29.39 -1.71 19.81
CA LYS A 2 27.96 -1.64 20.16
C LYS A 2 27.19 -2.12 18.93
N LYS A 3 26.48 -3.24 19.03
CA LYS A 3 25.49 -3.65 18.03
C LYS A 3 24.33 -2.66 18.13
N THR A 4 24.38 -1.58 17.37
CA THR A 4 23.25 -0.68 17.21
C THR A 4 22.21 -1.44 16.40
N GLN A 5 21.22 -2.00 17.09
CA GLN A 5 20.08 -2.65 16.46
C GLN A 5 19.34 -1.59 15.66
N ILE A 6 19.50 -1.66 14.33
CA ILE A 6 18.76 -0.83 13.38
C ILE A 6 17.29 -1.17 13.61
N PHE A 7 16.57 -0.28 14.30
CA PHE A 7 15.14 -0.36 14.47
C PHE A 7 14.52 -0.08 13.09
N ASN A 8 14.39 -1.12 12.26
CA ASN A 8 13.82 -0.99 10.92
C ASN A 8 12.34 -0.59 11.06
N LYS A 9 11.90 0.41 10.30
CA LYS A 9 10.52 0.93 10.29
C LYS A 9 9.45 -0.17 10.15
N THR A 10 9.78 -1.28 9.48
CA THR A 10 8.94 -2.49 9.40
C THR A 10 8.73 -3.15 10.76
N VAL A 11 9.79 -3.27 11.57
CA VAL A 11 9.72 -3.81 12.92
C VAL A 11 8.84 -2.93 13.81
N THR A 12 9.00 -1.61 13.74
CA THR A 12 8.13 -0.65 14.47
C THR A 12 6.66 -0.80 14.08
N ARG A 13 6.36 -0.97 12.79
CA ARG A 13 4.99 -1.17 12.30
C ARG A 13 4.37 -2.47 12.81
N ILE A 14 5.12 -3.57 12.78
CA ILE A 14 4.69 -4.87 13.31
C ILE A 14 4.41 -4.76 14.81
N PHE A 15 5.32 -4.13 15.58
CA PHE A 15 5.10 -3.91 17.01
C PHE A 15 3.85 -3.07 17.30
N ASN A 16 3.61 -1.99 16.54
CA ASN A 16 2.42 -1.17 16.71
C ASN A 16 1.12 -1.93 16.37
N THR A 17 1.15 -2.80 15.36
CA THR A 17 0.03 -3.68 15.03
C THR A 17 -0.24 -4.69 16.15
N ILE A 18 0.80 -5.29 16.70
CA ILE A 18 0.69 -6.25 17.81
C ILE A 18 0.10 -5.56 19.05
N ASN A 19 0.63 -4.40 19.45
CA ASN A 19 0.12 -3.64 20.59
C ASN A 19 -1.36 -3.26 20.39
N TYR A 20 -1.74 -2.83 19.19
CA TYR A 20 -3.14 -2.49 18.89
C TYR A 20 -4.08 -3.70 19.03
N ILE A 21 -3.65 -4.89 18.61
CA ILE A 21 -4.44 -6.12 18.78
C ILE A 21 -4.59 -6.45 20.26
N ASP A 22 -3.50 -6.37 21.03
CA ASP A 22 -3.48 -6.67 22.46
C ASP A 22 -4.39 -5.72 23.27
N GLU A 23 -4.39 -4.43 22.93
CA GLU A 23 -5.24 -3.41 23.56
C GLU A 23 -6.74 -3.53 23.20
N ASN A 24 -7.11 -4.38 22.23
CA ASN A 24 -8.48 -4.44 21.70
C ASN A 24 -9.01 -5.89 21.59
N LEU A 25 -8.50 -6.81 22.42
CA LEU A 25 -8.93 -8.21 22.46
C LEU A 25 -10.41 -8.40 22.83
N ASP A 26 -11.02 -7.42 23.50
CA ASP A 26 -12.42 -7.39 23.90
C ASP A 26 -13.37 -6.96 22.78
N LYS A 27 -12.85 -6.52 21.63
CA LYS A 27 -13.61 -5.97 20.52
C LYS A 27 -13.51 -6.85 19.29
N LYS A 28 -14.52 -6.78 18.41
CA LYS A 28 -14.46 -7.40 17.09
C LYS A 28 -13.43 -6.67 16.22
N LEU A 29 -12.25 -7.26 16.06
CA LEU A 29 -11.22 -6.77 15.15
C LEU A 29 -11.57 -7.14 13.70
N SER A 30 -11.68 -6.14 12.83
CA SER A 30 -11.77 -6.36 11.39
C SER A 30 -10.38 -6.23 10.74
N LEU A 31 -10.16 -6.95 9.65
CA LEU A 31 -8.94 -6.86 8.86
C LEU A 31 -8.65 -5.43 8.38
N GLY A 32 -9.71 -4.65 8.12
CA GLY A 32 -9.62 -3.23 7.76
C GLY A 32 -9.09 -2.34 8.90
N ASN A 33 -9.47 -2.61 10.15
CA ASN A 33 -9.01 -1.79 11.29
C ASN A 33 -7.55 -2.09 11.65
N VAL A 34 -7.15 -3.36 11.59
CA VAL A 34 -5.78 -3.79 11.90
C VAL A 34 -4.79 -3.30 10.83
N SER A 35 -5.16 -3.36 9.56
CA SER A 35 -4.31 -2.91 8.44
C SER A 35 -4.10 -1.39 8.40
N GLN A 36 -5.11 -0.58 8.72
CA GLN A 36 -4.95 0.88 8.83
C GLN A 36 -3.94 1.28 9.91
N LYS A 37 -3.94 0.61 11.06
CA LYS A 37 -3.01 0.89 12.16
C LYS A 37 -1.57 0.41 11.88
N ALA A 38 -1.41 -0.53 10.95
CA ALA A 38 -0.11 -1.04 10.51
C ALA A 38 0.65 -0.10 9.54
N TYR A 39 0.03 1.00 9.07
CA TYR A 39 0.61 1.91 8.07
C TYR A 39 1.17 1.21 6.83
N PHE A 40 0.54 0.11 6.41
CA PHE A 40 0.71 -0.42 5.07
C PHE A 40 -0.36 0.23 4.20
N SER A 41 0.02 0.77 3.04
CA SER A 41 -0.91 1.47 2.15
C SER A 41 -1.32 0.63 0.92
N PRO A 42 -1.92 -0.57 1.04
CA PRO A 42 -2.61 -1.19 -0.09
C PRO A 42 -3.79 -0.33 -0.58
N PHE A 43 -4.43 0.38 0.34
CA PHE A 43 -5.67 1.12 0.08
C PHE A 43 -5.52 2.19 -1.01
N HIS A 44 -4.44 2.98 -0.99
CA HIS A 44 -4.25 4.03 -2.00
C HIS A 44 -3.92 3.47 -3.38
N PHE A 45 -3.20 2.34 -3.48
CA PHE A 45 -2.94 1.70 -4.77
C PHE A 45 -4.21 1.09 -5.35
N GLN A 46 -5.03 0.44 -4.52
CA GLN A 46 -6.30 -0.13 -4.94
C GLN A 46 -7.24 0.95 -5.52
N GLN A 47 -7.43 2.07 -4.81
CA GLN A 47 -8.26 3.16 -5.30
C GLN A 47 -7.73 3.76 -6.61
N ALA A 48 -6.42 3.95 -6.72
CA ALA A 48 -5.81 4.46 -7.96
C ALA A 48 -6.05 3.51 -9.15
N TRP A 49 -5.96 2.20 -8.93
CA TRP A 49 -6.30 1.20 -9.94
C TRP A 49 -7.79 1.27 -10.31
N GLU A 50 -8.69 1.25 -9.33
CA GLU A 50 -10.14 1.31 -9.55
C GLU A 50 -10.54 2.54 -10.37
N TYR A 51 -10.05 3.73 -10.01
CA TYR A 51 -10.30 4.96 -10.76
C TYR A 51 -9.74 4.92 -12.18
N SER A 52 -8.56 4.32 -12.37
CA SER A 52 -7.95 4.19 -13.70
C SER A 52 -8.79 3.29 -14.62
N PHE A 53 -9.36 2.19 -14.10
CA PHE A 53 -10.25 1.31 -14.86
C PHE A 53 -11.62 1.92 -15.15
N VAL A 54 -12.18 2.68 -14.20
CA VAL A 54 -13.42 3.43 -14.41
C VAL A 54 -13.22 4.45 -15.53
N TRP A 55 -12.19 5.30 -15.43
CA TRP A 55 -11.87 6.29 -16.45
C TRP A 55 -11.65 5.66 -17.83
N MET A 56 -10.88 4.56 -17.88
CA MET A 56 -10.65 3.81 -19.12
C MET A 56 -11.98 3.39 -19.77
N THR A 57 -12.90 2.83 -18.98
CA THR A 57 -14.20 2.36 -19.46
C THR A 57 -15.11 3.50 -19.92
N GLU A 58 -15.17 4.60 -19.15
CA GLU A 58 -15.95 5.80 -19.48
C GLU A 58 -15.49 6.47 -20.78
N ASN A 59 -14.21 6.33 -21.13
CA ASN A 59 -13.64 6.85 -22.37
C ASN A 59 -13.67 5.84 -23.53
N GLY A 60 -14.36 4.71 -23.38
CA GLY A 60 -14.59 3.74 -24.45
C GLY A 60 -13.43 2.78 -24.73
N TYR A 61 -12.39 2.77 -23.89
CA TYR A 61 -11.28 1.83 -24.01
C TYR A 61 -11.65 0.45 -23.45
N LYS A 62 -11.07 -0.60 -24.03
CA LYS A 62 -11.27 -1.99 -23.60
C LYS A 62 -9.98 -2.56 -23.03
N LYS A 63 -10.12 -3.38 -21.99
CA LYS A 63 -8.97 -4.06 -21.36
C LYS A 63 -8.32 -5.02 -22.36
N SER A 64 -6.99 -5.00 -22.44
CA SER A 64 -6.22 -6.02 -23.14
C SER A 64 -6.23 -7.36 -22.38
N THR A 65 -5.78 -8.42 -23.06
CA THR A 65 -5.46 -9.72 -22.46
C THR A 65 -4.22 -9.66 -21.58
N LEU A 66 -3.35 -8.66 -21.78
CA LEU A 66 -2.17 -8.43 -20.96
C LEU A 66 -2.54 -7.94 -19.56
N ASN A 67 -1.70 -8.27 -18.59
CA ASN A 67 -1.87 -7.84 -17.21
C ASN A 67 -1.38 -6.39 -17.04
N PRO A 68 -2.12 -5.56 -16.28
CA PRO A 68 -1.61 -4.28 -15.79
C PRO A 68 -0.41 -4.48 -14.87
N PHE A 69 0.44 -3.46 -14.77
CA PHE A 69 1.62 -3.48 -13.90
C PHE A 69 1.97 -2.07 -13.40
N GLU A 70 2.71 -2.01 -12.30
CA GLU A 70 3.26 -0.77 -11.74
C GLU A 70 4.73 -0.56 -12.15
N ILE A 71 5.09 0.70 -12.39
CA ILE A 71 6.49 1.14 -12.52
C ILE A 71 6.82 2.04 -11.33
N TYR A 72 7.77 1.63 -10.49
CA TYR A 72 8.20 2.40 -9.33
C TYR A 72 9.44 3.23 -9.68
N TYR A 73 9.33 4.55 -9.55
CA TYR A 73 10.42 5.49 -9.86
C TYR A 73 11.32 5.78 -8.66
N ASN A 74 10.89 5.43 -7.44
CA ASN A 74 11.68 5.57 -6.23
C ASN A 74 11.32 4.54 -5.17
N ASP A 75 12.25 4.34 -4.24
CA ASP A 75 11.95 3.77 -2.92
C ASP A 75 11.32 4.87 -2.04
N ALA A 76 10.17 4.57 -1.42
CA ALA A 76 9.49 5.52 -0.53
C ALA A 76 10.36 6.00 0.62
N SER A 77 11.27 5.16 1.13
CA SER A 77 12.17 5.54 2.23
C SER A 77 13.13 6.67 1.86
N ASN A 78 13.41 6.86 0.56
CA ASN A 78 14.29 7.91 0.04
C ASN A 78 13.54 9.20 -0.32
N HIS A 79 12.21 9.22 -0.29
CA HIS A 79 11.42 10.42 -0.57
C HIS A 79 11.26 11.26 0.73
N PRO A 80 11.41 12.60 0.69
CA PRO A 80 11.29 13.46 1.88
C PRO A 80 9.97 13.27 2.65
N GLU A 81 8.90 12.99 1.92
CA GLU A 81 7.56 12.72 2.48
C GLU A 81 7.23 11.23 2.68
N ASN A 82 8.18 10.32 2.47
CA ASN A 82 7.98 8.87 2.58
C ASN A 82 6.93 8.28 1.61
N LYS A 83 6.91 8.77 0.36
CA LYS A 83 5.91 8.43 -0.67
C LYS A 83 6.54 7.65 -1.83
N PHE A 84 5.76 6.76 -2.44
CA PHE A 84 6.07 6.17 -3.74
C PHE A 84 5.60 7.09 -4.86
N ILE A 85 6.45 7.28 -5.86
CA ILE A 85 6.14 7.81 -7.18
C ILE A 85 6.00 6.58 -8.07
N VAL A 86 4.77 6.32 -8.50
CA VAL A 86 4.38 5.11 -9.22
C VAL A 86 3.67 5.49 -10.52
N GLY A 87 3.98 4.79 -11.60
CA GLY A 87 3.16 4.78 -12.82
C GLY A 87 2.28 3.54 -12.84
N LEU A 88 0.98 3.69 -13.13
CA LEU A 88 0.08 2.57 -13.40
C LEU A 88 -0.01 2.38 -14.91
N CYS A 89 0.34 1.18 -15.40
CA CYS A 89 0.26 0.85 -16.81
C CYS A 89 -0.90 -0.13 -17.04
N ILE A 90 -1.94 0.31 -17.75
CA ILE A 90 -3.08 -0.53 -18.18
C ILE A 90 -2.97 -0.75 -19.69
N PRO A 91 -2.64 -1.97 -20.15
CA PRO A 91 -2.72 -2.30 -21.56
C PRO A 91 -4.17 -2.29 -22.06
N ILE A 92 -4.43 -1.57 -23.14
CA ILE A 92 -5.73 -1.47 -23.82
C ILE A 92 -5.74 -2.29 -25.12
N LEU A 93 -6.93 -2.62 -25.63
CA LEU A 93 -7.17 -3.32 -26.91
C LEU A 93 -7.22 -2.34 -28.09
#